data_AF-A0A9E3CV96-F1
#
_entry.id   AF-A0A9E3CV96-F1
#
_cell.length_a   1.000
_cell.length_b   1.000
_cell.length_c   1.000
_cell.angle_alpha   90.00
_cell.angle_beta   90.00
_cell.angle_gamma   90.00
#
_symmetry.space_group_name_H-M   'P 1'
#
loop_
_entity.id
_entity.type
_entity.pdbx_description
1 polymer ?
#
loop_
_entity_poly.entity_id
_entity_poly.type
_entity_poly.pdbx_seq_one_letter_code
_entity_poly.pdbx_strand_id
1 'polypeptide(L)'
;MKQNLTLTIFSLLTLLLLTLHLAADIVRGFEPGGLSNLIGTVLISGVWLFGTLVLAGRRSGYVVVLLGSLLGLFVPYVHMRGKGVGVAAGIANSNGGFFFVWTLLAIGATSLFSVILAARGLWGFRRGQTK
;
A
#
# COMPACT_ATOMS: atom_id res chain seq x y z
N MET A 1 5.76 16.03 16.82
CA MET A 1 6.04 16.13 15.37
C MET A 1 6.49 14.82 14.71
N LYS A 2 7.13 13.86 15.41
CA LYS A 2 7.72 12.65 14.79
C LYS A 2 6.75 11.64 14.15
N GLN A 3 5.54 11.46 14.69
CA GLN A 3 4.57 10.46 14.17
C GLN A 3 4.10 10.74 12.72
N ASN A 4 4.03 12.01 12.31
CA ASN A 4 3.60 12.35 10.96
C ASN A 4 4.68 11.95 9.95
N LEU A 5 5.95 12.26 10.25
CA LEU A 5 7.07 11.93 9.37
C LEU A 5 7.20 10.41 9.17
N THR A 6 7.11 9.62 10.26
CA THR A 6 7.17 8.16 10.14
C THR A 6 6.02 7.61 9.30
N LEU A 7 4.77 8.07 9.53
CA LEU A 7 3.64 7.65 8.71
C LEU A 7 3.81 8.07 7.24
N THR A 8 4.28 9.29 6.99
CA THR A 8 4.56 9.78 5.63
C THR A 8 5.57 8.89 4.92
N ILE A 9 6.70 8.56 5.55
CA ILE A 9 7.73 7.69 4.96
C ILE A 9 7.14 6.32 4.60
N PHE A 10 6.45 5.67 5.54
CA PHE A 10 5.90 4.34 5.29
C PHE A 10 4.74 4.35 4.28
N SER A 11 3.94 5.42 4.25
CA SER A 11 2.88 5.61 3.25
C SER A 11 3.47 5.78 1.84
N LEU A 12 4.53 6.58 1.70
CA LEU A 12 5.24 6.75 0.41
C LEU A 12 5.93 5.45 -0.04
N LEU A 13 6.55 4.72 0.90
CA LEU A 13 7.12 3.39 0.61
C LEU A 13 6.05 2.41 0.15
N THR A 14 4.89 2.38 0.82
CA THR A 14 3.75 1.54 0.42
C THR A 14 3.32 1.87 -1.01
N LEU A 15 3.19 3.17 -1.33
CA LEU A 15 2.77 3.63 -2.64
C LEU A 15 3.78 3.25 -3.73
N LEU A 16 5.08 3.43 -3.48
CA LEU A 16 6.15 2.98 -4.38
C LEU A 16 6.10 1.47 -4.60
N LEU A 17 5.94 0.68 -3.54
CA LEU A 17 5.88 -0.78 -3.65
C LEU A 17 4.64 -1.23 -4.42
N LEU A 18 3.50 -0.56 -4.24
CA LEU A 18 2.27 -0.84 -4.99
C LEU A 18 2.43 -0.58 -6.49
N THR A 19 3.18 0.46 -6.91
CA THR A 19 3.43 0.70 -8.34
C THR A 19 4.37 -0.34 -8.94
N LEU A 20 5.42 -0.74 -8.20
CA LEU A 20 6.29 -1.86 -8.60
C LEU A 20 5.50 -3.18 -8.71
N HIS A 21 4.59 -3.42 -7.76
CA HIS A 21 3.71 -4.58 -7.76
C HIS A 21 2.78 -4.60 -8.97
N LEU A 22 2.10 -3.48 -9.27
CA LEU A 22 1.22 -3.44 -10.44
C LEU A 22 1.99 -3.70 -11.74
N ALA A 23 3.19 -3.13 -11.89
CA ALA A 23 4.04 -3.41 -13.04
C ALA A 23 4.37 -4.92 -13.12
N ALA A 24 4.65 -5.56 -11.98
CA ALA A 24 4.91 -6.98 -11.88
C ALA A 24 3.69 -7.85 -12.23
N ASP A 25 2.47 -7.41 -11.86
CA ASP A 25 1.21 -8.07 -12.20
C ASP A 25 0.91 -7.99 -13.70
N ILE A 26 1.17 -6.84 -14.33
CA ILE A 26 1.02 -6.66 -15.78
C ILE A 26 1.99 -7.58 -16.53
N VAL A 27 3.27 -7.60 -16.16
CA VAL A 27 4.30 -8.44 -16.81
C VAL A 27 3.97 -9.94 -16.68
N ARG A 28 3.29 -10.35 -15.60
CA ARG A 28 2.89 -11.74 -15.35
C ARG A 28 1.52 -12.10 -15.91
N GLY A 29 0.78 -11.13 -16.46
CA GLY A 29 -0.56 -11.33 -17.00
C GLY A 29 -1.65 -11.47 -15.93
N PHE A 30 -1.40 -11.06 -14.69
CA PHE A 30 -2.45 -10.95 -13.65
C PHE A 30 -3.34 -9.74 -13.90
N GLU A 31 -2.78 -8.67 -14.47
CA GLU A 31 -3.50 -7.46 -14.86
C GLU A 31 -3.33 -7.22 -16.37
N PRO A 32 -4.36 -6.68 -17.06
CA PRO A 32 -4.34 -6.53 -18.52
C PRO A 32 -3.42 -5.40 -19.02
N GLY A 33 -2.95 -4.51 -18.13
CA GLY A 33 -2.02 -3.42 -18.47
C GLY A 33 -2.61 -2.32 -19.36
N GLY A 34 -3.94 -2.17 -19.36
CA GLY A 34 -4.66 -1.21 -20.20
C GLY A 34 -4.86 0.17 -19.56
N LEU A 35 -5.64 1.02 -20.24
CA LEU A 35 -6.00 2.36 -19.76
C LEU A 35 -6.69 2.33 -18.38
N SER A 36 -7.45 1.29 -18.07
CA SER A 36 -8.06 1.11 -16.75
C SER A 36 -7.02 1.02 -15.64
N ASN A 37 -5.93 0.25 -15.85
CA ASN A 37 -4.83 0.16 -14.90
C ASN A 37 -4.13 1.52 -14.72
N LEU A 38 -3.89 2.24 -15.82
CA LEU A 38 -3.27 3.57 -15.77
C LEU A 38 -4.14 4.58 -15.00
N ILE A 39 -5.40 4.73 -15.40
CA ILE A 39 -6.33 5.70 -14.81
C ILE A 39 -6.53 5.38 -13.32
N GLY A 40 -6.79 4.10 -13.00
CA GLY A 40 -6.94 3.66 -11.61
C GLY A 40 -5.71 4.00 -10.76
N THR A 41 -4.52 3.68 -11.27
CA THR A 41 -3.26 3.95 -10.56
C THR A 41 -3.04 5.43 -10.35
N VAL A 42 -3.20 6.25 -11.39
CA VAL A 42 -2.96 7.70 -11.32
C VAL A 42 -3.94 8.36 -10.34
N LEU A 43 -5.24 8.02 -10.40
CA LEU A 43 -6.24 8.62 -9.52
C LEU A 43 -6.04 8.19 -8.06
N ILE A 44 -5.85 6.88 -7.81
CA ILE A 44 -5.66 6.35 -6.45
C ILE A 44 -4.36 6.90 -5.86
N SER A 45 -3.25 6.85 -6.60
CA SER A 45 -1.96 7.36 -6.12
C SER A 45 -1.98 8.87 -5.95
N GLY A 46 -2.66 9.63 -6.81
CA GLY A 46 -2.79 11.08 -6.67
C GLY A 46 -3.54 11.48 -5.40
N VAL A 47 -4.69 10.87 -5.13
CA VAL A 47 -5.46 11.11 -3.89
C VAL A 47 -4.65 10.69 -2.66
N TRP A 48 -3.97 9.54 -2.73
CA TRP A 48 -3.16 9.04 -1.62
C TRP A 48 -1.93 9.93 -1.36
N LEU A 49 -1.21 10.37 -2.40
CA LEU A 49 -0.09 11.32 -2.28
C LEU A 49 -0.55 12.64 -1.65
N PHE A 50 -1.69 13.17 -2.11
CA PHE A 50 -2.27 14.38 -1.52
C PHE A 50 -2.59 14.20 -0.04
N GLY A 51 -3.21 13.07 0.33
CA GLY A 51 -3.48 12.72 1.73
C GLY A 51 -2.21 12.59 2.57
N THR A 52 -1.16 11.99 2.01
CA THR A 52 0.11 11.70 2.67
C THR A 52 0.97 12.93 2.88
N LEU A 53 1.02 13.83 1.90
CA LEU A 53 1.93 14.97 1.87
C LEU A 53 1.24 16.28 2.26
N VAL A 54 0.11 16.59 1.62
CA VAL A 54 -0.58 17.90 1.79
C VAL A 54 -1.48 17.89 3.02
N LEU A 55 -2.14 16.77 3.31
CA LEU A 55 -3.01 16.62 4.48
C LEU A 55 -2.30 15.98 5.68
N ALA A 56 -0.97 15.89 5.65
CA ALA A 56 -0.16 15.28 6.70
C ALA A 56 -0.51 15.85 8.08
N GLY A 57 -0.82 14.97 9.03
CA GLY A 57 -1.18 15.40 10.39
C GLY A 57 -2.59 15.96 10.55
N ARG A 58 -3.39 16.09 9.49
CA ARG A 58 -4.83 16.43 9.58
C ARG A 58 -5.66 15.15 9.66
N ARG A 59 -6.83 15.22 10.30
CA ARG A 59 -7.76 14.08 10.40
C ARG A 59 -8.07 13.46 9.03
N SER A 60 -8.32 14.29 8.01
CA SER A 60 -8.58 13.83 6.65
C SER A 60 -7.39 13.11 6.02
N GLY A 61 -6.15 13.58 6.23
CA GLY A 61 -4.96 12.89 5.76
C GLY A 61 -4.79 11.51 6.38
N TYR A 62 -5.04 11.39 7.69
CA TYR A 62 -5.03 10.07 8.34
C TYR A 62 -6.12 9.14 7.80
N VAL A 63 -7.32 9.63 7.48
CA VAL A 63 -8.37 8.81 6.85
C VAL A 63 -7.93 8.32 5.47
N VAL A 64 -7.39 9.21 4.63
CA VAL A 64 -6.91 8.84 3.29
C VAL A 64 -5.82 7.78 3.37
N VAL A 65 -4.80 7.99 4.21
CA VAL A 65 -3.71 7.03 4.37
C VAL A 65 -4.22 5.71 4.95
N LEU A 66 -5.15 5.73 5.91
CA LEU A 66 -5.76 4.51 6.46
C LEU A 66 -6.46 3.70 5.37
N LEU A 67 -7.31 4.33 4.55
CA LEU A 67 -8.02 3.65 3.47
C LEU A 67 -7.05 3.11 2.41
N GLY A 68 -6.07 3.91 2.00
CA GLY A 68 -5.01 3.46 1.09
C GLY A 68 -4.26 2.26 1.64
N SER A 69 -3.78 2.33 2.88
CA SER A 69 -3.03 1.22 3.49
C SER A 69 -3.88 -0.04 3.69
N LEU A 70 -5.19 0.08 3.91
CA LEU A 70 -6.09 -1.08 3.90
C LEU A 70 -6.19 -1.73 2.51
N LEU A 71 -6.26 -0.93 1.44
CA LEU A 71 -6.15 -1.45 0.06
C LEU A 71 -4.79 -2.13 -0.16
N GLY A 72 -3.71 -1.55 0.38
CA GLY A 72 -2.38 -2.16 0.35
C GLY A 72 -2.33 -3.54 1.01
N LEU A 73 -3.01 -3.75 2.14
CA LEU A 73 -3.11 -5.08 2.78
C LEU A 73 -3.93 -6.09 1.98
N PHE A 74 -4.88 -5.62 1.17
CA PHE A 74 -5.70 -6.49 0.35
C PHE A 74 -4.89 -7.19 -0.74
N VAL A 75 -3.87 -6.51 -1.29
CA VAL A 75 -2.99 -7.03 -2.34
C VAL A 75 -2.29 -8.36 -1.97
N PRO A 76 -1.46 -8.45 -0.91
CA PRO A 76 -0.83 -9.69 -0.54
C PRO A 76 -1.85 -10.75 -0.12
N TYR A 77 -2.98 -10.36 0.48
CA TYR A 77 -4.04 -11.30 0.82
C TYR A 77 -4.63 -11.99 -0.42
N VAL A 78 -4.97 -11.24 -1.48
CA VAL A 78 -5.52 -11.80 -2.72
C VAL A 78 -4.51 -12.74 -3.38
N HIS A 79 -3.25 -12.31 -3.51
CA HIS A 79 -2.21 -13.11 -4.16
C HIS A 79 -1.82 -14.36 -3.37
N MET A 80 -1.84 -14.30 -2.03
CA MET A 80 -1.46 -15.44 -1.19
C MET A 80 -2.63 -16.38 -0.86
N ARG A 81 -3.86 -16.03 -1.20
CA ARG A 81 -5.03 -16.89 -1.00
C ARG A 81 -4.98 -18.10 -1.96
N GLY A 82 -5.50 -19.25 -1.51
CA GLY A 82 -5.56 -20.47 -2.33
C GLY A 82 -4.18 -21.11 -2.51
N LYS A 83 -3.75 -21.36 -3.75
CA LYS A 83 -2.42 -21.92 -4.05
C LYS A 83 -1.27 -20.94 -3.75
N GLY A 84 -1.59 -19.66 -3.58
CA GLY A 84 -0.65 -18.61 -3.26
C GLY A 84 0.39 -18.38 -4.36
N VAL A 85 1.59 -17.94 -3.94
CA VAL A 85 2.71 -17.56 -4.82
C VAL A 85 3.96 -18.44 -4.58
N GLY A 86 3.80 -19.56 -3.87
CA GLY A 86 4.87 -20.49 -3.52
C GLY A 86 5.22 -21.47 -4.65
N VAL A 87 6.03 -22.48 -4.33
CA VAL A 87 6.48 -23.52 -5.29
C VAL A 87 5.30 -24.23 -5.95
N ALA A 88 4.24 -24.53 -5.18
CA ALA A 88 3.03 -25.17 -5.69
C ALA A 88 2.26 -24.35 -6.74
N ALA A 89 2.49 -23.03 -6.81
CA ALA A 89 1.91 -22.13 -7.80
C ALA A 89 2.84 -21.82 -8.97
N GLY A 90 4.07 -22.35 -8.98
CA GLY A 90 5.09 -22.09 -10.03
C GLY A 90 5.74 -20.70 -9.97
N ILE A 91 5.15 -19.74 -9.25
CA ILE A 91 5.65 -18.35 -9.12
C ILE A 91 7.00 -18.29 -8.41
N ALA A 92 7.22 -19.11 -7.37
CA ALA A 92 8.50 -19.10 -6.65
C ALA A 92 9.70 -19.51 -7.52
N ASN A 93 9.46 -20.26 -8.59
CA ASN A 93 10.49 -20.72 -9.53
C ASN A 93 10.53 -19.92 -10.84
N SER A 94 9.67 -18.89 -10.98
CA SER A 94 9.66 -18.06 -12.18
C SER A 94 10.80 -17.05 -12.17
N ASN A 95 11.20 -16.58 -13.35
CA ASN A 95 12.06 -15.40 -13.45
C ASN A 95 11.40 -14.21 -12.70
N GLY A 96 12.16 -13.58 -11.80
CA GLY A 96 11.67 -12.50 -10.94
C GLY A 96 10.70 -12.93 -9.82
N GLY A 97 10.48 -14.23 -9.59
CA GLY A 97 9.60 -14.74 -8.54
C GLY A 97 9.97 -14.25 -7.14
N PHE A 98 11.26 -14.25 -6.81
CA PHE A 98 11.78 -13.69 -5.56
C PHE A 98 11.32 -12.23 -5.34
N PHE A 99 11.56 -11.36 -6.33
CA PHE A 99 11.22 -9.95 -6.23
C PHE A 99 9.71 -9.76 -6.04
N PHE A 100 8.90 -10.50 -6.79
CA PHE A 100 7.45 -10.46 -6.66
C PHE A 100 6.96 -10.82 -5.26
N VAL A 101 7.40 -11.98 -4.73
CA VAL A 101 7.03 -12.42 -3.38
C VAL A 101 7.52 -11.42 -2.33
N TRP A 102 8.75 -10.93 -2.48
CA TRP A 102 9.31 -9.90 -1.60
C TRP A 102 8.48 -8.61 -1.62
N THR A 103 8.05 -8.14 -2.79
CA THR A 103 7.21 -6.94 -2.90
C THR A 103 5.87 -7.13 -2.18
N LEU A 104 5.23 -8.30 -2.29
CA LEU A 104 3.99 -8.59 -1.55
C LEU A 104 4.19 -8.52 -0.03
N LEU A 105 5.29 -9.11 0.48
CA LEU A 105 5.63 -9.05 1.90
C LEU A 105 5.95 -7.61 2.35
N ALA A 106 6.68 -6.85 1.54
CA ALA A 106 7.04 -5.46 1.82
C ALA A 106 5.79 -4.55 1.82
N ILE A 107 4.86 -4.74 0.89
CA ILE A 107 3.56 -4.06 0.88
C ILE A 107 2.79 -4.39 2.16
N GLY A 108 2.69 -5.68 2.51
CA GLY A 108 1.98 -6.10 3.73
C GLY A 108 2.56 -5.45 4.99
N ALA A 109 3.88 -5.47 5.15
CA ALA A 109 4.55 -4.88 6.31
C ALA A 109 4.35 -3.35 6.38
N THR A 110 4.62 -2.63 5.28
CA THR A 110 4.54 -1.16 5.25
C THR A 110 3.09 -0.66 5.36
N SER A 111 2.14 -1.37 4.75
CA SER A 111 0.71 -1.09 4.85
C SER A 111 0.19 -1.30 6.27
N LEU A 112 0.49 -2.45 6.90
CA LEU A 112 0.03 -2.73 8.26
C LEU A 112 0.55 -1.69 9.26
N PHE A 113 1.82 -1.33 9.16
CA PHE A 113 2.39 -0.31 10.02
C PHE A 113 1.74 1.07 9.80
N SER A 114 1.47 1.44 8.55
CA SER A 114 0.76 2.66 8.20
C SER A 114 -0.68 2.68 8.73
N VAL A 115 -1.41 1.56 8.66
CA VAL A 115 -2.74 1.39 9.27
C VAL A 115 -2.69 1.67 10.77
N ILE A 116 -1.74 1.06 11.50
CA ILE A 116 -1.59 1.23 12.95
C ILE A 116 -1.31 2.70 13.28
N LEU A 117 -0.36 3.32 12.59
CA LEU A 117 0.00 4.73 12.82
C LEU A 117 -1.15 5.68 12.47
N ALA A 118 -1.87 5.43 11.38
CA ALA A 118 -3.01 6.25 10.99
C ALA A 118 -4.17 6.13 11.99
N ALA A 119 -4.49 4.91 12.43
CA ALA A 119 -5.49 4.66 13.46
C ALA A 119 -5.14 5.35 14.78
N ARG A 120 -3.86 5.27 15.21
CA ARG A 120 -3.36 5.99 16.39
C ARG A 120 -3.50 7.52 16.24
N GLY A 121 -3.18 8.05 15.06
CA GLY A 121 -3.36 9.47 14.74
C GLY A 121 -4.82 9.91 14.87
N LEU A 122 -5.75 9.15 14.29
CA LEU A 122 -7.19 9.41 14.38
C LEU A 122 -7.72 9.32 15.81
N TRP A 123 -7.22 8.35 16.59
CA TRP A 123 -7.59 8.20 17.99
C TRP A 123 -7.14 9.39 18.85
N GLY A 124 -5.99 9.98 18.54
CA GLY A 124 -5.50 11.19 19.19
C GLY A 124 -6.48 12.38 19.08
N PHE A 125 -7.07 12.58 17.90
CA PHE A 125 -8.09 13.62 17.70
C PHE A 125 -9.36 13.39 18.53
N ARG A 126 -9.78 12.12 18.71
CA ARG A 126 -10.95 11.80 19.53
C ARG A 126 -10.75 12.12 21.01
N ARG A 127 -9.49 12.09 21.49
CA ARG A 127 -9.15 12.41 22.89
C ARG A 127 -8.99 13.90 23.16
N GLY A 128 -9.30 14.78 22.20
CA GLY A 128 -9.16 16.23 22.37
C GLY A 128 -7.70 16.67 22.57
N GLN A 129 -6.71 15.82 22.27
CA GLN A 129 -5.32 16.24 22.23
C GLN A 129 -5.11 17.09 20.98
N THR A 130 -5.44 18.37 21.08
CA THR A 130 -4.90 19.40 20.21
C THR A 130 -3.39 19.36 20.35
N LYS A 131 -2.70 19.02 19.26
CA LYS A 131 -1.29 19.39 19.13
C LYS A 131 -1.20 20.91 19.03
#